data_AF-A0A1J3FAL5-F1
#
_entry.id   AF-A0A1J3FAL5-F1
#
_cell.length_a   1.000
_cell.length_b   1.000
_cell.length_c   1.000
_cell.angle_alpha   90.00
_cell.angle_beta   90.00
_cell.angle_gamma   90.00
#
_symmetry.space_group_name_H-M   'P 1'
#
loop_
_entity.id
_entity.type
_entity.pdbx_description
1 polymer ?
#
loop_
_entity_poly.entity_id
_entity_poly.type
_entity_poly.pdbx_seq_one_letter_code
_entity_poly.pdbx_strand_id
1 'polypeptide(L)'
;MSKQTYKVCFCFSRRFRHTVSVAPDEIKTVFDNYSERGLMTVDLLHRFLIDVQKQDQATREEAQAIVNASSSLLHRKGLSLDAFFRYLFGVNNSPLASHEVNQDMDAPLSHYFIFTGHNSYLTGNQLSSDCSEVPIIEALKKGVRVIELDLWPNSDEDDIDVLHGMTLTSPVKLIRCLNAIREHAFDVSDYPVVVTLEDHLTPKLQAKVAEMITEVFGEMLFTPPSGECLKEFPSPAALKKRIIISTKPPKEYKKPKDEDDDGSNDKNDLNGDHDDEDDDDYDDEDTKKNEPPQYKNMIAIQAGKPKGGMVECLKVDPDKVRRLSLSEEQLEKASEKYAKQIVRFTQRNMLRIYPKGTRITSSNYNPLVGWSHGAQMVAFNMQGQGKSLWVMQGMFRANGGCGYIKKPDILLKPDAIFDPEAPLPVKTTLRVTIYMGEGWYYDFPHTHFDRYSPPDFYTKVGIAGVPADKVMKKTKTLEDNWIPSWDEVFEFPLTVPELALLRIEVHEYDMSEKDDFGGQTCMPISELRQGIRAVSLRNEDGVKCRSVKLLVRLEFV
;
A
#
# COMPACT_ATOMS: atom_id res chain seq x y z
N MET A 1 0.57 9.11 -42.71
CA MET A 1 0.32 9.69 -41.37
C MET A 1 -1.08 10.28 -41.36
N SER A 2 -1.92 9.89 -40.40
CA SER A 2 -3.25 10.50 -40.21
C SER A 2 -3.06 11.93 -39.69
N LYS A 3 -3.95 12.87 -40.06
CA LYS A 3 -3.96 14.24 -39.51
C LYS A 3 -5.06 14.33 -38.47
N GLN A 4 -4.73 14.69 -37.24
CA GLN A 4 -5.72 15.02 -36.22
C GLN A 4 -6.21 16.45 -36.45
N THR A 5 -7.51 16.68 -36.31
CA THR A 5 -8.12 18.00 -36.51
C THR A 5 -8.86 18.40 -35.24
N TYR A 6 -8.45 19.54 -34.66
CA TYR A 6 -9.05 20.11 -33.46
C TYR A 6 -9.86 21.35 -33.85
N LYS A 7 -11.13 21.41 -33.43
CA LYS A 7 -12.01 22.56 -33.71
C LYS A 7 -11.84 23.61 -32.62
N VAL A 8 -11.28 24.77 -32.98
CA VAL A 8 -11.13 25.90 -32.05
C VAL A 8 -12.40 26.75 -32.02
N CYS A 9 -13.01 26.97 -33.19
CA CYS A 9 -14.33 27.60 -33.32
C CYS A 9 -15.03 27.12 -34.60
N PHE A 10 -16.25 27.61 -34.87
CA PHE A 10 -17.06 27.17 -36.01
C PHE A 10 -16.33 27.26 -37.37
N CYS A 11 -15.39 28.21 -37.52
CA CYS A 11 -14.66 28.46 -38.77
C CYS A 11 -13.17 28.11 -38.71
N PHE A 12 -12.63 27.71 -37.56
CA PHE A 12 -11.18 27.50 -37.39
C PHE A 12 -10.87 26.12 -36.82
N SER A 13 -9.98 25.42 -37.51
CA SER A 13 -9.49 24.11 -37.09
C SER A 13 -7.97 24.04 -37.16
N ARG A 14 -7.33 23.59 -36.09
CA ARG A 14 -5.91 23.26 -36.07
C ARG A 14 -5.72 21.83 -36.53
N ARG A 15 -4.62 21.56 -37.23
CA ARG A 15 -4.29 20.22 -37.74
C ARG A 15 -2.90 19.80 -37.29
N PHE A 16 -2.83 18.65 -36.63
CA PHE A 16 -1.60 18.08 -36.12
C PHE A 16 -1.30 16.75 -36.82
N ARG A 17 -0.01 16.41 -36.91
CA ARG A 17 0.40 15.13 -37.47
C ARG A 17 0.26 14.07 -36.38
N HIS A 18 -0.50 13.02 -36.66
CA HIS A 18 -0.46 11.82 -35.83
C HIS A 18 0.83 11.07 -36.14
N THR A 19 1.78 11.13 -35.21
CA THR A 19 3.02 10.37 -35.24
C THR A 19 2.76 8.92 -34.86
N VAL A 20 3.49 8.00 -35.49
CA VAL A 20 3.57 6.61 -35.04
C VAL A 20 4.68 6.55 -34.01
N SER A 21 4.50 5.75 -32.96
CA SER A 21 5.56 5.50 -31.97
C SER A 21 6.79 4.89 -32.67
N VAL A 22 7.96 5.50 -32.47
CA VAL A 22 9.24 5.06 -33.06
C VAL A 22 10.26 5.00 -31.92
N ALA A 23 11.18 4.04 -32.00
CA ALA A 23 12.26 3.90 -31.03
C ALA A 23 13.06 5.21 -30.86
N PRO A 24 13.29 5.67 -29.62
CA PRO A 24 14.21 6.77 -29.32
C PRO A 24 15.64 6.44 -29.78
N ASP A 25 16.47 7.45 -30.00
CA ASP A 25 17.81 7.26 -30.59
C ASP A 25 18.75 6.44 -29.70
N GLU A 26 18.63 6.54 -28.37
CA GLU A 26 19.38 5.68 -27.45
C GLU A 26 18.95 4.21 -27.58
N ILE A 27 17.66 3.94 -27.78
CA ILE A 27 17.15 2.58 -28.00
C ILE A 27 17.63 2.02 -29.34
N LYS A 28 17.70 2.84 -30.40
CA LYS A 28 18.31 2.45 -31.67
C LYS A 28 19.78 2.09 -31.49
N THR A 29 20.53 2.92 -30.76
CA THR A 29 21.95 2.68 -30.46
C THR A 29 22.14 1.37 -29.70
N VAL A 30 21.29 1.10 -28.70
CA VAL A 30 21.30 -0.18 -27.98
C VAL A 30 20.98 -1.34 -28.92
N PHE A 31 19.98 -1.22 -29.80
CA PHE A 31 19.68 -2.28 -30.76
C PHE A 31 20.85 -2.53 -31.73
N ASP A 32 21.48 -1.48 -32.25
CA ASP A 32 22.61 -1.58 -33.18
C ASP A 32 23.82 -2.28 -32.55
N ASN A 33 24.08 -2.02 -31.26
CA ASN A 33 25.14 -2.71 -30.51
C ASN A 33 24.90 -4.21 -30.30
N TYR A 34 23.64 -4.65 -30.37
CA TYR A 34 23.22 -6.04 -30.18
C TYR A 34 22.52 -6.59 -31.42
N SER A 35 22.88 -6.12 -32.61
CA SER A 35 22.33 -6.63 -33.87
C SER A 35 23.41 -6.74 -34.94
N GLU A 36 23.19 -7.64 -35.90
CA GLU A 36 24.05 -7.80 -37.07
C GLU A 36 23.20 -7.60 -38.32
N ARG A 37 23.61 -6.66 -39.19
CA ARG A 37 22.88 -6.30 -40.42
C ARG A 37 21.39 -5.97 -40.16
N GLY A 38 21.10 -5.30 -39.04
CA GLY A 38 19.76 -4.89 -38.65
C GLY A 38 18.88 -6.00 -38.06
N LEU A 39 19.47 -7.14 -37.68
CA LEU A 39 18.77 -8.26 -37.05
C LEU A 39 19.45 -8.65 -35.73
N MET A 40 18.71 -8.58 -34.63
CA MET A 40 19.13 -9.10 -33.32
C MET A 40 18.80 -10.59 -33.24
N THR A 41 19.83 -11.44 -33.36
CA THR A 41 19.66 -12.89 -33.26
C THR A 41 19.32 -13.32 -31.84
N VAL A 42 18.91 -14.58 -31.66
CA VAL A 42 18.62 -15.15 -30.33
C VAL A 42 19.81 -15.01 -29.38
N ASP A 43 21.02 -15.28 -29.85
CA ASP A 43 22.24 -15.22 -29.02
C ASP A 43 22.63 -13.77 -28.69
N LEU A 44 22.31 -12.80 -29.57
CA LEU A 44 22.50 -11.38 -29.28
C LEU A 44 21.44 -10.84 -28.32
N LEU A 45 20.18 -11.27 -28.46
CA LEU A 45 19.13 -10.95 -27.50
C LEU A 45 19.46 -11.53 -26.12
N HIS A 46 19.95 -12.77 -26.05
CA HIS A 46 20.38 -13.38 -24.80
C HIS A 46 21.49 -12.55 -24.12
N ARG A 47 22.49 -12.10 -24.89
CA ARG A 47 23.49 -11.15 -24.39
C ARG A 47 22.87 -9.83 -23.92
N PHE A 48 21.94 -9.24 -24.67
CA PHE A 48 21.21 -8.04 -24.26
C PHE A 48 20.48 -8.22 -22.91
N LEU A 49 19.84 -9.38 -22.70
CA LEU A 49 19.14 -9.69 -21.44
C LEU A 49 20.11 -9.69 -20.25
N ILE A 50 21.32 -10.20 -20.43
CA ILE A 50 22.36 -10.21 -19.39
C ILE A 50 22.95 -8.81 -19.22
N ASP A 51 23.51 -8.25 -20.29
CA ASP A 51 24.38 -7.08 -20.23
C ASP A 51 23.62 -5.79 -19.94
N VAL A 52 22.45 -5.61 -20.58
CA VAL A 52 21.63 -4.39 -20.50
C VAL A 52 20.47 -4.56 -19.53
N GLN A 53 19.77 -5.70 -19.57
CA GLN A 53 18.64 -5.93 -18.67
C GLN A 53 19.05 -6.44 -17.27
N LYS A 54 20.35 -6.72 -17.07
CA LYS A 54 20.92 -7.25 -15.81
C LYS A 54 20.17 -8.49 -15.31
N GLN A 55 19.79 -9.35 -16.24
CA GLN A 55 19.15 -10.63 -15.95
C GLN A 55 20.23 -11.72 -15.99
N ASP A 56 21.02 -11.84 -14.92
CA ASP A 56 22.20 -12.72 -14.89
C ASP A 56 21.86 -14.21 -15.11
N GLN A 57 20.64 -14.61 -14.75
CA GLN A 57 20.12 -15.97 -14.93
C GLN A 57 19.31 -16.14 -16.23
N ALA A 58 19.32 -15.15 -17.13
CA ALA A 58 18.58 -15.25 -18.37
C ALA A 58 19.08 -16.45 -19.19
N THR A 59 18.14 -17.23 -19.72
CA THR A 59 18.45 -18.41 -20.52
C THR A 59 18.34 -18.12 -22.02
N ARG A 60 19.00 -18.96 -22.83
CA ARG A 60 18.87 -18.87 -24.28
C ARG A 60 17.46 -19.21 -24.73
N GLU A 61 16.80 -20.12 -24.02
CA GLU A 61 15.42 -20.54 -24.22
C GLU A 61 14.43 -19.38 -24.02
N GLU A 62 14.64 -18.56 -22.98
CA GLU A 62 13.87 -17.33 -22.77
C GLU A 62 14.04 -16.34 -23.93
N ALA A 63 15.29 -16.11 -24.37
CA ALA A 63 15.55 -15.26 -25.54
C ALA A 63 14.85 -15.82 -26.80
N GLN A 64 14.89 -17.13 -27.02
CA GLN A 64 14.19 -17.78 -28.13
C GLN A 64 12.68 -17.58 -28.04
N ALA A 65 12.09 -17.70 -26.85
CA ALA A 65 10.66 -17.48 -26.62
C ALA A 65 10.25 -16.03 -26.95
N ILE A 66 11.07 -15.04 -26.59
CA ILE A 66 10.83 -13.62 -26.94
C ILE A 66 10.86 -13.42 -28.46
N VAL A 67 11.85 -13.99 -29.15
CA VAL A 67 11.94 -13.93 -30.63
C VAL A 67 10.70 -14.54 -31.28
N ASN A 68 10.27 -15.70 -30.80
CA ASN A 68 9.11 -16.41 -31.30
C ASN A 68 7.82 -15.60 -31.09
N ALA A 69 7.64 -15.00 -29.91
CA ALA A 69 6.46 -14.19 -29.59
C ALA A 69 6.38 -12.89 -30.41
N SER A 70 7.52 -12.36 -30.84
CA SER A 70 7.61 -11.09 -31.58
C SER A 70 7.51 -11.24 -33.10
N SER A 71 7.53 -12.48 -33.61
CA SER A 71 7.44 -12.79 -35.03
C SER A 71 6.09 -13.41 -35.39
N SER A 72 5.34 -12.76 -36.29
CA SER A 72 4.13 -13.34 -36.89
C SER A 72 4.42 -14.45 -37.90
N LEU A 73 5.70 -14.70 -38.22
CA LEU A 73 6.14 -15.67 -39.21
C LEU A 73 7.04 -16.70 -38.54
N LEU A 74 6.69 -17.99 -38.68
CA LEU A 74 7.34 -19.17 -38.09
C LEU A 74 8.84 -19.37 -38.46
N HIS A 75 9.48 -18.44 -39.18
CA HIS A 75 10.80 -18.63 -39.79
C HIS A 75 11.81 -17.49 -39.52
N ARG A 76 11.49 -16.47 -38.72
CA ARG A 76 12.47 -15.41 -38.40
C ARG A 76 13.42 -15.86 -37.29
N LYS A 77 14.73 -15.73 -37.53
CA LYS A 77 15.82 -16.09 -36.62
C LYS A 77 16.24 -14.97 -35.65
N GLY A 78 15.45 -13.91 -35.52
CA GLY A 78 15.79 -12.75 -34.70
C GLY A 78 14.77 -11.61 -34.77
N LEU A 79 15.04 -10.52 -34.05
CA LEU A 79 14.23 -9.31 -33.97
C LEU A 79 14.77 -8.21 -34.91
N SER A 80 13.90 -7.59 -35.69
CA SER A 80 14.18 -6.27 -36.28
C SER A 80 14.03 -5.18 -35.20
N LEU A 81 14.50 -3.96 -35.48
CA LEU A 81 14.34 -2.82 -34.56
C LEU A 81 12.88 -2.65 -34.11
N ASP A 82 11.92 -2.67 -35.04
CA ASP A 82 10.49 -2.53 -34.71
C ASP A 82 9.94 -3.69 -33.86
N ALA A 83 10.49 -4.90 -34.00
CA ALA A 83 10.08 -6.05 -33.20
C ALA A 83 10.70 -5.97 -31.79
N PHE A 84 11.97 -5.57 -31.70
CA PHE A 84 12.66 -5.32 -30.43
C PHE A 84 11.99 -4.20 -29.64
N PHE A 85 11.66 -3.08 -30.30
CA PHE A 85 10.99 -1.95 -29.65
C PHE A 85 9.59 -2.33 -29.12
N ARG A 86 8.81 -3.10 -29.89
CA ARG A 86 7.53 -3.66 -29.39
C ARG A 86 7.73 -4.62 -28.23
N TYR A 87 8.78 -5.44 -28.25
CA TYR A 87 9.14 -6.30 -27.12
C TYR A 87 9.41 -5.49 -25.85
N LEU A 88 10.12 -4.35 -25.96
CA LEU A 88 10.42 -3.51 -24.80
C LEU A 88 9.17 -3.00 -24.09
N PHE A 89 8.07 -2.72 -24.82
CA PHE A 89 6.76 -2.37 -24.28
C PHE A 89 5.87 -3.57 -23.89
N GLY A 90 6.36 -4.79 -24.11
CA GLY A 90 5.67 -6.04 -23.81
C GLY A 90 5.41 -6.21 -22.31
N VAL A 91 4.34 -6.95 -21.98
CA VAL A 91 3.92 -7.20 -20.59
C VAL A 91 5.01 -7.91 -19.78
N ASN A 92 5.81 -8.76 -20.43
CA ASN A 92 6.89 -9.52 -19.79
C ASN A 92 8.13 -8.66 -19.45
N ASN A 93 8.17 -7.40 -19.91
CA ASN A 93 9.24 -6.45 -19.59
C ASN A 93 8.86 -5.48 -18.45
N SER A 94 8.11 -5.99 -17.48
CA SER A 94 7.71 -5.27 -16.27
C SER A 94 8.93 -4.84 -15.42
N PRO A 95 8.88 -3.66 -14.76
CA PRO A 95 9.93 -3.20 -13.86
C PRO A 95 10.00 -3.95 -12.53
N LEU A 96 8.98 -4.74 -12.15
CA LEU A 96 8.97 -5.50 -10.90
C LEU A 96 9.42 -6.94 -11.11
N ALA A 97 10.20 -7.47 -10.17
CA ALA A 97 10.89 -8.76 -10.25
C ALA A 97 9.97 -9.98 -10.34
N SER A 98 8.93 -10.04 -9.51
CA SER A 98 8.06 -11.21 -9.38
C SER A 98 6.60 -10.82 -9.19
N HIS A 99 5.70 -11.64 -9.73
CA HIS A 99 4.28 -11.64 -9.37
C HIS A 99 3.95 -12.65 -8.27
N GLU A 100 4.95 -13.46 -7.86
CA GLU A 100 4.86 -14.46 -6.82
C GLU A 100 5.54 -13.98 -5.55
N VAL A 101 5.15 -14.58 -4.43
CA VAL A 101 5.72 -14.36 -3.10
C VAL A 101 7.17 -14.83 -3.10
N ASN A 102 8.09 -13.96 -2.72
CA ASN A 102 9.54 -14.18 -2.82
C ASN A 102 10.31 -13.89 -1.52
N GLN A 103 9.63 -13.40 -0.48
CA GLN A 103 10.22 -13.13 0.84
C GLN A 103 9.99 -14.32 1.78
N ASP A 104 10.78 -14.40 2.85
CA ASP A 104 10.55 -15.34 3.95
C ASP A 104 9.21 -15.03 4.64
N MET A 105 8.34 -16.03 4.75
CA MET A 105 6.99 -15.92 5.31
C MET A 105 6.82 -16.70 6.63
N ASP A 106 7.92 -17.20 7.19
CA ASP A 106 7.95 -18.03 8.40
C ASP A 106 8.34 -17.25 9.67
N ALA A 107 8.66 -15.96 9.56
CA ALA A 107 8.91 -15.10 10.72
C ALA A 107 7.58 -14.69 11.42
N PRO A 108 7.62 -14.22 12.68
CA PRO A 108 6.43 -13.73 13.40
C PRO A 108 5.69 -12.61 12.65
N LEU A 109 4.35 -12.51 12.77
CA LEU A 109 3.56 -11.42 12.16
C LEU A 109 4.09 -10.01 12.45
N SER A 110 4.68 -9.77 13.63
CA SER A 110 5.28 -8.49 13.99
C SER A 110 6.45 -8.09 13.07
N HIS A 111 7.03 -9.03 12.31
CA HIS A 111 8.12 -8.78 11.37
C HIS A 111 7.65 -8.35 9.99
N TYR A 112 6.35 -8.16 9.76
CA TYR A 112 5.80 -7.79 8.45
C TYR A 112 5.04 -6.46 8.52
N PHE A 113 5.21 -5.62 7.51
CA PHE A 113 4.21 -4.62 7.16
C PHE A 113 2.99 -5.32 6.56
N ILE A 114 1.80 -4.89 6.95
CA ILE A 114 0.53 -5.54 6.60
C ILE A 114 -0.38 -4.52 5.94
N PHE A 115 -0.93 -4.88 4.77
CA PHE A 115 -1.82 -4.00 4.02
C PHE A 115 -3.12 -3.79 4.81
N THR A 116 -3.31 -2.59 5.37
CA THR A 116 -4.35 -2.32 6.38
C THR A 116 -5.34 -1.26 5.89
N GLY A 117 -6.64 -1.60 5.93
CA GLY A 117 -7.74 -0.66 5.72
C GLY A 117 -8.19 -0.02 7.04
N HIS A 118 -8.74 1.20 6.95
CA HIS A 118 -9.39 1.94 8.03
C HIS A 118 -10.88 2.08 7.71
N ASN A 119 -11.76 1.89 8.71
CA ASN A 119 -13.22 1.97 8.57
C ASN A 119 -13.71 1.32 7.27
N SER A 120 -13.38 0.04 7.10
CA SER A 120 -13.38 -0.65 5.80
C SER A 120 -14.78 -0.86 5.21
N TYR A 121 -15.83 -0.52 5.96
CA TYR A 121 -17.23 -0.59 5.60
C TYR A 121 -17.76 0.72 5.00
N LEU A 122 -17.04 1.84 5.11
CA LEU A 122 -17.50 3.14 4.60
C LEU A 122 -17.43 3.21 3.07
N THR A 123 -18.51 3.66 2.44
CA THR A 123 -18.58 3.88 0.98
C THR A 123 -18.03 5.25 0.55
N GLY A 124 -17.78 6.16 1.49
CA GLY A 124 -17.25 7.48 1.20
C GLY A 124 -16.67 8.21 2.41
N ASN A 125 -17.25 9.36 2.74
CA ASN A 125 -16.79 10.24 3.82
C ASN A 125 -17.14 9.69 5.22
N GLN A 126 -16.46 10.19 6.26
CA GLN A 126 -16.61 9.69 7.64
C GLN A 126 -17.91 10.15 8.33
N LEU A 127 -18.64 11.14 7.80
CA LEU A 127 -19.76 11.76 8.52
C LEU A 127 -21.15 11.32 8.07
N SER A 128 -21.34 11.07 6.78
CA SER A 128 -22.68 10.91 6.20
C SER A 128 -22.76 9.93 5.05
N SER A 129 -21.67 9.20 4.76
CA SER A 129 -21.72 8.16 3.73
C SER A 129 -22.41 6.89 4.23
N ASP A 130 -22.88 6.06 3.32
CA ASP A 130 -23.47 4.76 3.68
C ASP A 130 -22.36 3.76 4.08
N CYS A 131 -22.73 2.81 4.93
CA CYS A 131 -21.91 1.63 5.23
C CYS A 131 -22.37 0.44 4.37
N SER A 132 -21.42 -0.37 3.91
CA SER A 132 -21.69 -1.58 3.13
C SER A 132 -20.52 -2.56 3.23
N GLU A 133 -20.79 -3.82 2.91
CA GLU A 133 -19.77 -4.84 2.67
C GLU A 133 -18.98 -4.62 1.35
N VAL A 134 -19.47 -3.82 0.40
CA VAL A 134 -18.82 -3.64 -0.92
C VAL A 134 -17.39 -3.10 -0.81
N PRO A 135 -17.09 -2.04 -0.03
CA PRO A 135 -15.72 -1.56 0.13
C PRO A 135 -14.79 -2.59 0.80
N ILE A 136 -15.33 -3.48 1.64
CA ILE A 136 -14.59 -4.61 2.22
C ILE A 136 -14.17 -5.59 1.12
N ILE A 137 -15.10 -5.96 0.23
CA ILE A 137 -14.83 -6.86 -0.91
C ILE A 137 -13.76 -6.24 -1.81
N GLU A 138 -13.88 -4.96 -2.13
CA GLU A 138 -12.90 -4.25 -2.96
C GLU A 138 -11.52 -4.16 -2.31
N ALA A 139 -11.46 -3.91 -1.00
CA ALA A 139 -10.22 -3.91 -0.23
C ALA A 139 -9.53 -5.28 -0.28
N LEU A 140 -10.27 -6.37 -0.03
CA LEU A 140 -9.75 -7.73 -0.08
C LEU A 140 -9.24 -8.09 -1.49
N LYS A 141 -9.97 -7.73 -2.55
CA LYS A 141 -9.54 -7.93 -3.96
C LYS A 141 -8.32 -7.09 -4.35
N LYS A 142 -8.08 -5.97 -3.67
CA LYS A 142 -6.85 -5.16 -3.81
C LYS A 142 -5.67 -5.74 -3.01
N GLY A 143 -5.88 -6.77 -2.20
CA GLY A 143 -4.86 -7.42 -1.39
C GLY A 143 -4.77 -6.93 0.06
N VAL A 144 -5.70 -6.06 0.53
CA VAL A 144 -5.77 -5.63 1.94
C VAL A 144 -5.96 -6.87 2.84
N ARG A 145 -5.20 -6.95 3.93
CA ARG A 145 -5.15 -8.07 4.89
C ARG A 145 -5.65 -7.71 6.29
N VAL A 146 -5.91 -6.44 6.56
CA VAL A 146 -6.56 -6.00 7.81
C VAL A 146 -7.82 -5.21 7.47
N ILE A 147 -8.95 -5.72 7.94
CA ILE A 147 -10.29 -5.13 7.74
C ILE A 147 -10.80 -4.64 9.09
N GLU A 148 -11.29 -3.42 9.14
CA GLU A 148 -11.84 -2.79 10.34
C GLU A 148 -13.37 -2.76 10.30
N LEU A 149 -13.99 -3.11 11.42
CA LEU A 149 -15.43 -3.08 11.66
C LEU A 149 -15.71 -2.44 13.02
N ASP A 150 -16.55 -1.42 13.02
CA ASP A 150 -16.99 -0.71 14.23
C ASP A 150 -18.35 -1.23 14.62
N LEU A 151 -18.43 -1.94 15.75
CA LEU A 151 -19.59 -2.69 16.18
C LEU A 151 -20.42 -1.88 17.16
N TRP A 152 -21.68 -1.66 16.81
CA TRP A 152 -22.65 -0.96 17.64
C TRP A 152 -23.94 -1.78 17.80
N PRO A 153 -24.67 -1.64 18.92
CA PRO A 153 -26.03 -2.15 19.02
C PRO A 153 -26.91 -1.55 17.93
N ASN A 154 -27.79 -2.36 17.33
CA ASN A 154 -28.86 -1.84 16.48
C ASN A 154 -29.87 -1.02 17.31
N SER A 155 -30.81 -0.35 16.65
CA SER A 155 -31.83 0.48 17.32
C SER A 155 -32.70 -0.25 18.35
N ASP A 156 -32.86 -1.58 18.19
CA ASP A 156 -33.66 -2.42 19.09
C ASP A 156 -32.80 -3.07 20.20
N GLU A 157 -31.49 -2.80 20.23
CA GLU A 157 -30.48 -3.34 21.17
C GLU A 157 -30.43 -4.88 21.26
N ASP A 158 -30.84 -5.56 20.19
CA ASP A 158 -30.92 -7.02 20.11
C ASP A 158 -30.05 -7.63 18.99
N ASP A 159 -29.48 -6.80 18.13
CA ASP A 159 -28.60 -7.17 17.01
C ASP A 159 -27.41 -6.20 16.86
N ILE A 160 -26.49 -6.52 15.94
CA ILE A 160 -25.26 -5.75 15.74
C ILE A 160 -25.22 -5.12 14.35
N ASP A 161 -25.06 -3.81 14.34
CA ASP A 161 -24.79 -3.01 13.16
C ASP A 161 -23.31 -2.58 13.12
N VAL A 162 -22.84 -2.34 11.89
CA VAL A 162 -21.54 -1.76 11.60
C VAL A 162 -21.75 -0.36 11.04
N LEU A 163 -21.23 0.64 11.74
CA LEU A 163 -21.30 2.05 11.35
C LEU A 163 -20.21 2.87 12.04
N HIS A 164 -19.97 4.08 11.54
CA HIS A 164 -19.14 5.04 12.25
C HIS A 164 -20.00 5.73 13.33
N GLY A 165 -19.69 5.46 14.59
CA GLY A 165 -20.47 5.94 15.74
C GLY A 165 -20.62 7.45 15.80
N MET A 166 -21.68 7.94 16.43
CA MET A 166 -21.93 9.38 16.63
C MET A 166 -21.96 10.22 15.33
N THR A 167 -22.17 9.58 14.17
CA THR A 167 -22.28 10.25 12.87
C THR A 167 -23.62 9.98 12.18
N LEU A 168 -23.80 10.53 10.96
CA LEU A 168 -24.98 10.31 10.12
C LEU A 168 -24.76 9.19 9.10
N THR A 169 -23.79 8.31 9.32
CA THR A 169 -23.54 7.18 8.42
C THR A 169 -24.66 6.14 8.53
N SER A 170 -25.14 5.62 7.40
CA SER A 170 -26.18 4.59 7.39
C SER A 170 -25.58 3.22 7.74
N PRO A 171 -26.14 2.46 8.70
CA PRO A 171 -25.52 1.21 9.16
C PRO A 171 -25.62 0.06 8.17
N VAL A 172 -24.73 -0.93 8.30
CA VAL A 172 -24.83 -2.24 7.66
C VAL A 172 -24.76 -3.37 8.68
N LYS A 173 -25.64 -4.37 8.55
CA LYS A 173 -25.65 -5.52 9.47
C LYS A 173 -24.31 -6.25 9.49
N LEU A 174 -23.81 -6.59 10.69
CA LEU A 174 -22.54 -7.30 10.86
C LEU A 174 -22.45 -8.59 10.02
N ILE A 175 -23.54 -9.36 9.94
CA ILE A 175 -23.57 -10.63 9.19
C ILE A 175 -23.21 -10.45 7.70
N ARG A 176 -23.56 -9.31 7.08
CA ARG A 176 -23.19 -9.04 5.68
C ARG A 176 -21.69 -8.84 5.53
N CYS A 177 -21.08 -8.09 6.45
CA CYS A 177 -19.64 -7.87 6.48
C CYS A 177 -18.88 -9.17 6.72
N LEU A 178 -19.30 -10.00 7.70
CA LEU A 178 -18.65 -11.28 7.98
C LEU A 178 -18.74 -12.23 6.78
N ASN A 179 -19.90 -12.33 6.12
CA ASN A 179 -20.05 -13.17 4.93
C ASN A 179 -19.16 -12.70 3.77
N ALA A 180 -19.09 -11.39 3.53
CA ALA A 180 -18.19 -10.84 2.52
C ALA A 180 -16.72 -11.14 2.80
N ILE A 181 -16.30 -11.04 4.07
CA ILE A 181 -14.94 -11.43 4.49
C ILE A 181 -14.73 -12.92 4.26
N ARG A 182 -15.65 -13.78 4.68
CA ARG A 182 -15.55 -15.24 4.48
C ARG A 182 -15.37 -15.61 3.01
N GLU A 183 -16.15 -15.00 2.13
CA GLU A 183 -16.16 -15.30 0.70
C GLU A 183 -14.88 -14.81 0.00
N HIS A 184 -14.40 -13.62 0.35
CA HIS A 184 -13.34 -12.93 -0.41
C HIS A 184 -11.98 -12.85 0.30
N ALA A 185 -11.87 -13.33 1.55
CA ALA A 185 -10.65 -13.22 2.36
C ALA A 185 -9.42 -13.69 1.58
N PHE A 186 -9.54 -14.74 0.77
CA PHE A 186 -8.39 -15.39 0.16
C PHE A 186 -8.43 -15.50 -1.37
N ASP A 187 -9.16 -14.60 -2.04
CA ASP A 187 -9.26 -14.55 -3.51
C ASP A 187 -7.92 -14.27 -4.19
N VAL A 188 -7.11 -13.39 -3.59
CA VAL A 188 -5.86 -12.89 -4.19
C VAL A 188 -4.61 -13.19 -3.37
N SER A 189 -4.77 -13.73 -2.16
CA SER A 189 -3.67 -14.09 -1.26
C SER A 189 -4.11 -15.20 -0.32
N ASP A 190 -3.23 -16.18 -0.09
CA ASP A 190 -3.47 -17.27 0.87
C ASP A 190 -3.13 -16.88 2.31
N TYR A 191 -2.46 -15.75 2.51
CA TYR A 191 -2.02 -15.29 3.83
C TYR A 191 -3.18 -14.74 4.68
N PRO A 192 -3.04 -14.75 6.01
CA PRO A 192 -4.14 -14.47 6.93
C PRO A 192 -4.82 -13.13 6.69
N VAL A 193 -6.09 -13.04 7.12
CA VAL A 193 -6.83 -11.79 7.24
C VAL A 193 -7.04 -11.48 8.71
N VAL A 194 -6.69 -10.28 9.15
CA VAL A 194 -7.00 -9.77 10.49
C VAL A 194 -8.28 -8.94 10.40
N VAL A 195 -9.25 -9.24 11.25
CA VAL A 195 -10.44 -8.42 11.45
C VAL A 195 -10.27 -7.65 12.75
N THR A 196 -10.10 -6.32 12.66
CA THR A 196 -10.05 -5.45 13.81
C THR A 196 -11.47 -5.02 14.17
N LEU A 197 -11.88 -5.28 15.42
CA LEU A 197 -13.19 -4.90 15.92
C LEU A 197 -13.03 -3.70 16.85
N GLU A 198 -13.68 -2.60 16.54
CA GLU A 198 -13.96 -1.54 17.50
C GLU A 198 -15.29 -1.87 18.19
N ASP A 199 -15.25 -2.16 19.48
CA ASP A 199 -16.33 -2.85 20.18
C ASP A 199 -17.03 -1.90 21.17
N HIS A 200 -18.25 -1.49 20.82
CA HIS A 200 -19.14 -0.65 21.63
C HIS A 200 -20.33 -1.44 22.19
N LEU A 201 -20.17 -2.75 22.38
CA LEU A 201 -21.26 -3.67 22.68
C LEU A 201 -21.35 -4.06 24.17
N THR A 202 -22.58 -4.39 24.61
CA THR A 202 -22.81 -5.03 25.91
C THR A 202 -22.28 -6.48 25.92
N PRO A 203 -22.02 -7.09 27.11
CA PRO A 203 -21.58 -8.48 27.20
C PRO A 203 -22.49 -9.50 26.50
N LYS A 204 -23.80 -9.23 26.47
CA LYS A 204 -24.79 -10.07 25.77
C LYS A 204 -24.58 -10.00 24.25
N LEU A 205 -24.38 -8.80 23.71
CA LEU A 205 -24.12 -8.63 22.27
C LEU A 205 -22.73 -9.11 21.88
N GLN A 206 -21.71 -8.98 22.74
CA GLN A 206 -20.40 -9.61 22.54
C GLN A 206 -20.51 -11.14 22.42
N ALA A 207 -21.34 -11.79 23.24
CA ALA A 207 -21.61 -13.22 23.11
C ALA A 207 -22.24 -13.57 21.76
N LYS A 208 -23.18 -12.75 21.28
CA LYS A 208 -23.80 -12.90 19.96
C LYS A 208 -22.79 -12.71 18.82
N VAL A 209 -21.91 -11.72 18.91
CA VAL A 209 -20.79 -11.54 17.95
C VAL A 209 -19.88 -12.76 17.94
N ALA A 210 -19.56 -13.32 19.11
CA ALA A 210 -18.76 -14.52 19.20
C ALA A 210 -19.41 -15.72 18.49
N GLU A 211 -20.71 -15.90 18.66
CA GLU A 211 -21.49 -16.92 17.95
C GLU A 211 -21.46 -16.70 16.44
N MET A 212 -21.78 -15.48 15.98
CA MET A 212 -21.78 -15.11 14.56
C MET A 212 -20.42 -15.34 13.90
N ILE A 213 -19.32 -14.88 14.53
CA ILE A 213 -17.95 -15.06 14.02
C ILE A 213 -17.60 -16.56 13.93
N THR A 214 -17.96 -17.33 14.95
CA THR A 214 -17.69 -18.78 14.99
C THR A 214 -18.46 -19.52 13.90
N GLU A 215 -19.74 -19.20 13.71
CA GLU A 215 -20.59 -19.81 12.68
C GLU A 215 -20.13 -19.43 11.26
N VAL A 216 -19.83 -18.16 11.04
CA VAL A 216 -19.47 -17.66 9.71
C VAL A 216 -18.07 -18.11 9.30
N PHE A 217 -17.07 -18.04 10.18
CA PHE A 217 -15.70 -18.38 9.79
C PHE A 217 -15.34 -19.85 10.02
N GLY A 218 -16.00 -20.54 10.96
CA GLY A 218 -15.76 -21.96 11.23
C GLY A 218 -14.28 -22.30 11.34
N GLU A 219 -13.79 -23.21 10.51
CA GLU A 219 -12.39 -23.65 10.51
C GLU A 219 -11.38 -22.56 10.08
N MET A 220 -11.84 -21.50 9.40
CA MET A 220 -10.98 -20.37 9.03
C MET A 220 -10.59 -19.55 10.26
N LEU A 221 -11.43 -19.49 11.31
CA LEU A 221 -11.16 -18.70 12.50
C LEU A 221 -9.96 -19.26 13.29
N PHE A 222 -8.90 -18.49 13.42
CA PHE A 222 -7.79 -18.79 14.33
C PHE A 222 -8.11 -18.32 15.75
N THR A 223 -8.01 -19.23 16.71
CA THR A 223 -8.12 -18.94 18.15
C THR A 223 -6.82 -19.35 18.85
N PRO A 224 -6.30 -18.50 19.77
CA PRO A 224 -5.07 -18.82 20.50
C PRO A 224 -5.28 -20.02 21.45
N PRO A 225 -4.24 -20.84 21.69
CA PRO A 225 -4.31 -21.92 22.67
C PRO A 225 -4.56 -21.35 24.08
N SER A 226 -5.54 -21.92 24.79
CA SER A 226 -5.83 -21.64 26.21
C SER A 226 -6.38 -20.26 26.58
N GLY A 227 -6.78 -19.40 25.63
CA GLY A 227 -7.32 -18.06 25.94
C GLY A 227 -6.31 -17.11 26.61
N GLU A 228 -5.05 -17.52 26.68
CA GLU A 228 -3.94 -16.72 27.20
C GLU A 228 -3.31 -15.89 26.09
N CYS A 229 -2.56 -14.86 26.50
CA CYS A 229 -1.86 -14.01 25.55
C CYS A 229 -0.71 -14.77 24.92
N LEU A 230 -0.54 -14.61 23.61
CA LEU A 230 0.56 -15.24 22.91
C LEU A 230 1.90 -14.68 23.43
N LYS A 231 2.89 -15.56 23.59
CA LYS A 231 4.26 -15.12 23.85
C LYS A 231 4.85 -14.42 22.63
N GLU A 232 4.54 -14.92 21.44
CA GLU A 232 5.00 -14.43 20.14
C GLU A 232 3.89 -14.67 19.11
N PHE A 233 3.79 -13.80 18.10
CA PHE A 233 2.82 -14.01 17.03
C PHE A 233 3.24 -15.16 16.12
N PRO A 234 2.30 -16.03 15.66
CA PRO A 234 2.61 -17.01 14.63
C PRO A 234 2.98 -16.31 13.31
N SER A 235 3.56 -17.06 12.38
CA SER A 235 3.96 -16.53 11.08
C SER A 235 2.80 -16.42 10.10
N PRO A 236 2.90 -15.56 9.07
CA PRO A 236 1.95 -15.57 7.95
C PRO A 236 1.80 -16.96 7.33
N ALA A 237 2.89 -17.72 7.15
CA ALA A 237 2.86 -19.07 6.59
C ALA A 237 2.08 -20.06 7.47
N ALA A 238 2.27 -20.02 8.79
CA ALA A 238 1.54 -20.88 9.73
C ALA A 238 0.03 -20.55 9.80
N LEU A 239 -0.34 -19.34 9.42
CA LEU A 239 -1.72 -18.83 9.47
C LEU A 239 -2.36 -18.72 8.08
N LYS A 240 -1.84 -19.42 7.07
CA LYS A 240 -2.46 -19.46 5.75
C LYS A 240 -3.93 -19.90 5.84
N LYS A 241 -4.78 -19.20 5.09
CA LYS A 241 -6.24 -19.37 5.05
C LYS A 241 -6.91 -19.20 6.41
N ARG A 242 -6.30 -18.47 7.35
CA ARG A 242 -6.89 -18.15 8.65
C ARG A 242 -7.38 -16.71 8.76
N ILE A 243 -8.46 -16.53 9.52
CA ILE A 243 -9.01 -15.24 9.93
C ILE A 243 -8.69 -15.04 11.41
N ILE A 244 -8.20 -13.86 11.76
CA ILE A 244 -7.66 -13.53 13.09
C ILE A 244 -8.46 -12.37 13.65
N ILE A 245 -8.97 -12.48 14.88
CA ILE A 245 -9.68 -11.37 15.55
C ILE A 245 -8.69 -10.53 16.36
N SER A 246 -8.78 -9.20 16.19
CA SER A 246 -7.98 -8.21 16.89
C SER A 246 -8.87 -7.17 17.57
N THR A 247 -8.95 -7.18 18.90
CA THR A 247 -9.73 -6.17 19.65
C THR A 247 -9.24 -6.01 21.09
N LYS A 248 -9.83 -5.09 21.85
CA LYS A 248 -9.60 -4.91 23.28
C LYS A 248 -10.26 -6.10 24.02
N PRO A 249 -9.57 -6.79 24.94
CA PRO A 249 -10.22 -7.76 25.80
C PRO A 249 -11.33 -7.12 26.64
N PRO A 250 -12.43 -7.82 26.96
CA PRO A 250 -13.45 -7.33 27.89
C PRO A 250 -12.86 -6.90 29.23
N LYS A 251 -13.40 -5.85 29.86
CA LYS A 251 -12.95 -5.33 31.17
C LYS A 251 -13.10 -6.42 32.24
N GLU A 252 -12.01 -6.89 32.86
CA GLU A 252 -12.05 -7.78 34.02
C GLU A 252 -12.42 -7.00 35.29
N TYR A 253 -13.59 -7.23 35.85
CA TYR A 253 -13.93 -6.71 37.18
C TYR A 253 -13.20 -7.49 38.27
N LYS A 254 -12.08 -6.96 38.74
CA LYS A 254 -11.47 -7.41 40.00
C LYS A 254 -12.33 -6.89 41.16
N LYS A 255 -12.76 -7.78 42.06
CA LYS A 255 -13.36 -7.37 43.34
C LYS A 255 -12.44 -6.33 44.00
N PRO A 256 -12.98 -5.24 44.58
CA PRO A 256 -12.14 -4.28 45.29
C PRO A 256 -11.40 -5.03 46.39
N LYS A 257 -10.06 -4.97 46.33
CA LYS A 257 -9.25 -5.16 47.52
C LYS A 257 -9.29 -3.82 48.24
N ASP A 258 -9.79 -3.84 49.46
CA ASP A 258 -9.60 -2.75 50.41
C ASP A 258 -8.09 -2.47 50.50
N GLU A 259 -7.66 -1.23 50.23
CA GLU A 259 -6.53 -0.55 50.87
C GLU A 259 -6.26 0.82 50.20
N ASP A 260 -6.65 1.84 50.96
CA ASP A 260 -6.00 3.11 51.29
C ASP A 260 -5.20 3.92 50.23
N ASP A 261 -5.67 5.16 50.14
CA ASP A 261 -5.11 6.39 49.57
C ASP A 261 -3.67 6.68 50.03
N ASP A 262 -2.77 7.02 49.07
CA ASP A 262 -1.89 8.17 49.26
C ASP A 262 -1.46 8.75 47.89
N GLY A 263 -1.62 10.06 47.77
CA GLY A 263 -1.45 10.82 46.54
C GLY A 263 -0.02 11.31 46.32
N SER A 264 0.38 11.38 45.06
CA SER A 264 1.30 12.43 44.60
C SER A 264 0.99 12.82 43.16
N ASN A 265 0.55 14.07 43.02
CA ASN A 265 0.35 14.78 41.76
C ASN A 265 1.71 15.08 41.13
N ASP A 266 1.90 14.66 39.88
CA ASP A 266 2.77 15.40 38.96
C ASP A 266 2.03 15.58 37.63
N LYS A 267 1.24 16.67 37.58
CA LYS A 267 0.59 17.17 36.36
C LYS A 267 1.58 18.11 35.68
N ASN A 268 2.27 17.61 34.66
CA ASN A 268 2.77 18.39 33.52
C ASN A 268 3.30 17.41 32.46
N ASP A 269 2.50 17.17 31.42
CA ASP A 269 2.87 17.52 30.04
C ASP A 269 2.00 16.77 29.02
N LEU A 270 1.42 17.56 28.10
CA LEU A 270 0.72 17.19 26.86
C LEU A 270 -0.75 16.76 26.98
N ASN A 271 -1.60 17.61 27.58
CA ASN A 271 -3.01 17.69 27.19
C ASN A 271 -3.19 18.88 26.24
N GLY A 272 -3.33 18.58 24.96
CA GLY A 272 -3.52 19.53 23.88
C GLY A 272 -3.74 18.78 22.57
N ASP A 273 -4.78 17.94 22.57
CA ASP A 273 -5.81 17.83 21.52
C ASP A 273 -6.77 16.71 21.94
N HIS A 274 -8.00 17.07 22.24
CA HIS A 274 -9.11 16.14 22.46
C HIS A 274 -9.53 15.57 21.10
N ASP A 275 -9.00 14.39 20.76
CA ASP A 275 -9.58 13.44 19.81
C ASP A 275 -9.64 12.06 20.51
N ASP A 276 -10.06 12.03 21.78
CA ASP A 276 -10.32 10.81 22.53
C ASP A 276 -11.82 10.46 22.43
N GLU A 277 -12.27 9.98 21.26
CA GLU A 277 -13.62 9.38 21.08
C GLU A 277 -13.71 7.95 21.66
N ASP A 278 -13.09 7.75 22.82
CA ASP A 278 -12.90 6.42 23.42
C ASP A 278 -13.35 6.47 24.90
N ASP A 279 -14.24 7.42 25.22
CA ASP A 279 -14.75 7.76 26.56
C ASP A 279 -16.28 7.65 26.62
N ASP A 280 -16.81 6.51 26.17
CA ASP A 280 -18.18 6.11 26.52
C ASP A 280 -18.12 5.33 27.85
N ASP A 281 -18.05 6.08 28.94
CA ASP A 281 -18.30 5.60 30.30
C ASP A 281 -19.83 5.43 30.48
N TYR A 282 -20.40 4.39 29.86
CA TYR A 282 -21.70 3.89 30.28
C TYR A 282 -21.51 3.07 31.57
N ASP A 283 -21.65 3.76 32.70
CA ASP A 283 -21.87 3.13 34.02
C ASP A 283 -23.24 2.43 33.99
N ASP A 284 -23.29 1.22 33.44
CA ASP A 284 -24.41 0.31 33.63
C ASP A 284 -24.22 -0.42 34.98
N GLU A 285 -24.73 0.21 36.04
CA GLU A 285 -24.56 -0.21 37.45
C GLU A 285 -25.16 -1.59 37.80
N ASP A 286 -25.75 -2.35 36.86
CA ASP A 286 -26.56 -3.53 37.24
C ASP A 286 -26.30 -4.87 36.52
N THR A 287 -25.18 -5.07 35.82
CA THR A 287 -24.85 -6.39 35.22
C THR A 287 -23.87 -7.25 36.04
N LYS A 288 -24.36 -7.78 37.17
CA LYS A 288 -23.74 -8.97 37.80
C LYS A 288 -24.07 -10.23 36.99
N LYS A 289 -23.16 -10.67 36.10
CA LYS A 289 -22.68 -12.07 35.87
C LYS A 289 -22.27 -12.33 34.41
N ASN A 290 -21.15 -13.06 34.29
CA ASN A 290 -20.61 -13.78 33.13
C ASN A 290 -20.11 -12.91 31.95
N GLU A 291 -18.82 -12.57 31.99
CA GLU A 291 -18.05 -12.30 30.77
C GLU A 291 -18.26 -13.46 29.78
N PRO A 292 -18.52 -13.21 28.48
CA PRO A 292 -18.60 -14.27 27.47
C PRO A 292 -17.20 -14.85 27.25
N PRO A 293 -16.87 -16.03 27.80
CA PRO A 293 -15.51 -16.57 27.70
C PRO A 293 -15.14 -16.81 26.23
N GLN A 294 -16.15 -17.10 25.40
CA GLN A 294 -16.02 -17.35 23.97
C GLN A 294 -15.51 -16.12 23.21
N TYR A 295 -16.01 -14.92 23.51
CA TYR A 295 -15.56 -13.69 22.86
C TYR A 295 -14.11 -13.37 23.23
N LYS A 296 -13.75 -13.46 24.51
CA LYS A 296 -12.37 -13.27 24.96
C LYS A 296 -11.40 -14.30 24.34
N ASN A 297 -11.82 -15.56 24.28
CA ASN A 297 -10.99 -16.68 23.81
C ASN A 297 -10.71 -16.64 22.30
N MET A 298 -11.47 -15.91 21.50
CA MET A 298 -11.18 -15.75 20.06
C MET A 298 -10.23 -14.60 19.74
N ILE A 299 -9.94 -13.71 20.70
CA ILE A 299 -9.06 -12.56 20.48
C ILE A 299 -7.62 -13.05 20.43
N ALA A 300 -7.08 -13.17 19.22
CA ALA A 300 -5.70 -13.60 18.98
C ALA A 300 -4.70 -12.43 19.07
N ILE A 301 -5.12 -11.22 18.65
CA ILE A 301 -4.29 -10.01 18.75
C ILE A 301 -4.97 -9.05 19.73
N GLN A 302 -4.46 -9.02 20.96
CA GLN A 302 -5.03 -8.18 22.00
C GLN A 302 -4.56 -6.73 21.83
N ALA A 303 -5.52 -5.82 21.64
CA ALA A 303 -5.26 -4.39 21.73
C ALA A 303 -5.08 -3.98 23.19
N GLY A 304 -3.99 -3.29 23.50
CA GLY A 304 -3.72 -2.73 24.82
C GLY A 304 -3.92 -1.22 24.83
N LYS A 305 -4.55 -0.71 25.90
CA LYS A 305 -4.52 0.70 26.30
C LYS A 305 -3.73 0.80 27.61
N PRO A 306 -2.38 0.77 27.58
CA PRO A 306 -1.58 0.93 28.78
C PRO A 306 -1.94 2.24 29.49
N LYS A 307 -2.28 2.15 30.78
CA LYS A 307 -2.45 3.33 31.64
C LYS A 307 -1.07 3.94 31.89
N GLY A 308 -0.88 5.23 31.61
CA GLY A 308 0.38 5.95 31.81
C GLY A 308 0.85 6.72 30.58
N GLY A 309 2.03 7.35 30.69
CA GLY A 309 2.66 8.07 29.58
C GLY A 309 3.23 7.14 28.50
N MET A 310 3.62 7.72 27.35
CA MET A 310 4.10 6.99 26.17
C MET A 310 5.22 5.97 26.45
N VAL A 311 6.07 6.22 27.43
CA VAL A 311 7.14 5.29 27.85
C VAL A 311 6.57 3.95 28.34
N GLU A 312 5.51 3.97 29.16
CA GLU A 312 4.86 2.74 29.64
C GLU A 312 4.08 2.08 28.48
N CYS A 313 3.55 2.90 27.57
CA CYS A 313 2.87 2.40 26.38
C CYS A 313 3.78 1.60 25.45
N LEU A 314 5.04 2.02 25.31
CA LEU A 314 6.05 1.40 24.45
C LEU A 314 6.88 0.31 25.15
N LYS A 315 6.58 0.01 26.42
CA LYS A 315 7.26 -1.06 27.15
C LYS A 315 7.00 -2.42 26.52
N VAL A 316 8.06 -3.20 26.39
CA VAL A 316 8.04 -4.55 25.81
C VAL A 316 8.02 -5.58 26.94
N ASP A 317 6.97 -6.39 26.96
CA ASP A 317 6.88 -7.58 27.80
C ASP A 317 7.49 -8.78 27.04
N PRO A 318 8.51 -9.46 27.59
CA PRO A 318 9.15 -10.59 26.93
C PRO A 318 8.26 -11.84 26.89
N ASP A 319 7.22 -11.94 27.71
CA ASP A 319 6.34 -13.10 27.79
C ASP A 319 4.97 -12.86 27.14
N LYS A 320 4.69 -11.65 26.67
CA LYS A 320 3.39 -11.29 26.11
C LYS A 320 3.51 -10.32 24.95
N VAL A 321 2.96 -10.70 23.79
CA VAL A 321 2.75 -9.76 22.69
C VAL A 321 1.41 -9.02 22.80
N ARG A 322 1.40 -7.79 22.31
CA ARG A 322 0.20 -6.94 22.23
C ARG A 322 0.21 -6.07 20.97
N ARG A 323 -0.95 -5.46 20.69
CA ARG A 323 -1.10 -4.37 19.72
C ARG A 323 -1.31 -3.05 20.45
N LEU A 324 -0.58 -2.01 20.06
CA LEU A 324 -0.88 -0.61 20.40
C LEU A 324 -1.50 0.09 19.19
N SER A 325 -2.45 0.99 19.41
CA SER A 325 -2.99 1.87 18.37
C SER A 325 -2.64 3.32 18.69
N LEU A 326 -2.20 4.09 17.70
CA LEU A 326 -1.96 5.53 17.80
C LEU A 326 -2.60 6.23 16.60
N SER A 327 -3.17 7.42 16.80
CA SER A 327 -3.51 8.28 15.67
C SER A 327 -2.24 8.72 14.93
N GLU A 328 -2.38 9.16 13.67
CA GLU A 328 -1.25 9.72 12.91
C GLU A 328 -0.53 10.85 13.67
N GLU A 329 -1.27 11.69 14.40
CA GLU A 329 -0.74 12.84 15.12
C GLU A 329 -0.02 12.42 16.40
N GLN A 330 -0.59 11.44 17.12
CA GLN A 330 0.08 10.83 18.27
C GLN A 330 1.40 10.17 17.84
N LEU A 331 1.43 9.51 16.67
CA LEU A 331 2.66 8.95 16.13
C LEU A 331 3.67 10.03 15.77
N GLU A 332 3.25 11.10 15.08
CA GLU A 332 4.14 12.22 14.74
C GLU A 332 4.80 12.79 16.00
N LYS A 333 4.00 13.15 17.02
CA LYS A 333 4.52 13.63 18.33
C LYS A 333 5.42 12.59 19.02
N ALA A 334 5.08 11.30 18.94
CA ALA A 334 5.85 10.24 19.57
C ALA A 334 7.17 9.94 18.84
N SER A 335 7.20 10.05 17.51
CA SER A 335 8.40 9.79 16.70
C SER A 335 9.52 10.78 17.00
N GLU A 336 9.20 12.04 17.29
CA GLU A 336 10.19 13.05 17.66
C GLU A 336 10.92 12.74 18.98
N LYS A 337 10.21 12.15 19.96
CA LYS A 337 10.71 11.95 21.32
C LYS A 337 11.13 10.51 21.64
N TYR A 338 10.50 9.54 20.98
CA TYR A 338 10.56 8.13 21.35
C TYR A 338 10.87 7.21 20.15
N ALA A 339 11.49 7.72 19.07
CA ALA A 339 11.76 6.97 17.83
C ALA A 339 12.33 5.56 18.06
N LYS A 340 13.42 5.46 18.84
CA LYS A 340 14.09 4.18 19.14
C LYS A 340 13.20 3.23 19.95
N GLN A 341 12.43 3.76 20.89
CA GLN A 341 11.51 2.99 21.70
C GLN A 341 10.37 2.43 20.84
N ILE A 342 9.88 3.20 19.86
CA ILE A 342 8.88 2.73 18.90
C ILE A 342 9.45 1.58 18.06
N VAL A 343 10.65 1.75 17.49
CA VAL A 343 11.32 0.68 16.72
C VAL A 343 11.52 -0.57 17.58
N ARG A 344 11.99 -0.43 18.82
CA ARG A 344 12.15 -1.55 19.75
C ARG A 344 10.81 -2.22 20.08
N PHE A 345 9.75 -1.45 20.26
CA PHE A 345 8.40 -1.98 20.50
C PHE A 345 7.92 -2.82 19.31
N THR A 346 8.08 -2.32 18.08
CA THR A 346 7.58 -2.98 16.87
C THR A 346 8.39 -4.21 16.46
N GLN A 347 9.56 -4.47 17.04
CA GLN A 347 10.29 -5.73 16.82
C GLN A 347 9.49 -6.94 17.30
N ARG A 348 8.81 -6.83 18.45
CA ARG A 348 8.04 -7.93 19.05
C ARG A 348 6.53 -7.71 18.98
N ASN A 349 6.08 -6.47 19.15
CA ASN A 349 4.68 -6.10 19.23
C ASN A 349 4.17 -5.53 17.91
N MET A 350 2.85 -5.36 17.81
CA MET A 350 2.21 -4.70 16.68
C MET A 350 1.86 -3.26 17.01
N LEU A 351 2.10 -2.35 16.08
CA LEU A 351 1.67 -0.96 16.14
C LEU A 351 0.72 -0.69 14.98
N ARG A 352 -0.51 -0.28 15.31
CA ARG A 352 -1.51 0.24 14.38
C ARG A 352 -1.52 1.74 14.40
N ILE A 353 -1.49 2.35 13.22
CA ILE A 353 -1.62 3.78 13.02
C ILE A 353 -2.90 4.03 12.26
N TYR A 354 -3.69 5.02 12.67
CA TYR A 354 -4.95 5.35 12.02
C TYR A 354 -5.10 6.85 11.72
N PRO A 355 -5.89 7.22 10.70
CA PRO A 355 -6.15 8.62 10.37
C PRO A 355 -6.80 9.36 11.55
N LYS A 356 -6.47 10.64 11.75
CA LYS A 356 -7.13 11.47 12.77
C LYS A 356 -8.59 11.80 12.41
N GLY A 357 -9.42 12.07 13.42
CA GLY A 357 -10.87 12.31 13.26
C GLY A 357 -11.20 13.51 12.36
N THR A 358 -10.35 14.53 12.35
CA THR A 358 -10.52 15.71 11.47
C THR A 358 -10.42 15.42 9.97
N ARG A 359 -10.02 14.20 9.55
CA ARG A 359 -10.04 13.75 8.14
C ARG A 359 -11.43 13.30 7.68
N ILE A 360 -12.44 14.14 7.89
CA ILE A 360 -13.84 13.84 7.60
C ILE A 360 -14.11 13.47 6.13
N THR A 361 -13.28 13.93 5.19
CA THR A 361 -13.36 13.60 3.76
C THR A 361 -12.67 12.29 3.37
N SER A 362 -12.24 11.48 4.36
CA SER A 362 -11.54 10.21 4.14
C SER A 362 -10.19 10.38 3.41
N SER A 363 -9.53 11.52 3.61
CA SER A 363 -8.14 11.74 3.16
C SER A 363 -7.16 10.84 3.94
N ASN A 364 -5.92 10.72 3.46
CA ASN A 364 -4.90 9.84 4.05
C ASN A 364 -3.62 10.60 4.41
N TYR A 365 -2.92 10.10 5.43
CA TYR A 365 -1.68 10.66 5.98
C TYR A 365 -0.42 10.06 5.33
N ASN A 366 0.77 10.52 5.70
CA ASN A 366 2.01 10.00 5.13
C ASN A 366 2.36 8.63 5.76
N PRO A 367 2.36 7.51 5.00
CA PRO A 367 2.59 6.18 5.59
C PRO A 367 4.04 5.97 6.04
N LEU A 368 4.98 6.77 5.52
CA LEU A 368 6.42 6.58 5.73
C LEU A 368 6.83 6.78 7.18
N VAL A 369 6.13 7.62 7.95
CA VAL A 369 6.41 7.82 9.39
C VAL A 369 6.18 6.52 10.15
N GLY A 370 5.07 5.81 9.87
CA GLY A 370 4.79 4.52 10.48
C GLY A 370 5.81 3.45 10.07
N TRP A 371 6.06 3.30 8.77
CA TRP A 371 6.97 2.25 8.29
C TRP A 371 8.43 2.48 8.67
N SER A 372 8.92 3.73 8.72
CA SER A 372 10.28 4.02 9.19
C SER A 372 10.49 3.66 10.66
N HIS A 373 9.41 3.61 11.44
CA HIS A 373 9.42 3.18 12.84
C HIS A 373 8.98 1.72 13.03
N GLY A 374 8.78 0.97 11.93
CA GLY A 374 8.44 -0.45 11.96
C GLY A 374 6.98 -0.78 12.25
N ALA A 375 6.07 0.20 12.21
CA ALA A 375 4.64 -0.02 12.41
C ALA A 375 4.07 -0.93 11.31
N GLN A 376 3.38 -1.99 11.73
CA GLN A 376 2.90 -3.06 10.85
C GLN A 376 1.57 -2.70 10.20
N MET A 377 0.68 -2.07 10.97
CA MET A 377 -0.71 -1.80 10.57
C MET A 377 -0.90 -0.30 10.33
N VAL A 378 -0.40 0.19 9.20
CA VAL A 378 -0.59 1.60 8.80
C VAL A 378 -1.93 1.69 8.05
N ALA A 379 -3.01 1.99 8.78
CA ALA A 379 -4.39 1.92 8.32
C ALA A 379 -4.78 3.11 7.45
N PHE A 380 -5.40 2.85 6.30
CA PHE A 380 -5.75 3.86 5.30
C PHE A 380 -7.22 3.78 4.91
N ASN A 381 -7.83 4.93 4.66
CA ASN A 381 -9.15 5.04 4.02
C ASN A 381 -9.04 4.58 2.57
N MET A 382 -9.46 3.35 2.28
CA MET A 382 -9.28 2.68 0.97
C MET A 382 -10.21 3.20 -0.13
N GLN A 383 -11.29 3.87 0.27
CA GLN A 383 -12.24 4.61 -0.56
C GLN A 383 -11.76 6.03 -0.91
N GLY A 384 -10.70 6.51 -0.25
CA GLY A 384 -10.09 7.81 -0.55
C GLY A 384 -9.27 7.81 -1.84
N GLN A 385 -8.65 8.95 -2.13
CA GLN A 385 -7.76 9.13 -3.28
C GLN A 385 -6.47 9.85 -2.88
N GLY A 386 -5.53 9.90 -3.82
CA GLY A 386 -4.37 10.79 -3.78
C GLY A 386 -3.05 10.14 -3.40
N LYS A 387 -2.02 10.99 -3.32
CA LYS A 387 -0.62 10.60 -3.26
C LYS A 387 -0.29 9.57 -2.19
N SER A 388 -0.78 9.75 -0.96
CA SER A 388 -0.46 8.84 0.13
C SER A 388 -1.01 7.43 -0.15
N LEU A 389 -2.23 7.34 -0.69
CA LEU A 389 -2.83 6.06 -1.05
C LEU A 389 -2.05 5.40 -2.20
N TRP A 390 -1.55 6.18 -3.16
CA TRP A 390 -0.69 5.65 -4.23
C TRP A 390 0.62 5.06 -3.69
N VAL A 391 1.25 5.73 -2.72
CA VAL A 391 2.46 5.21 -2.04
C VAL A 391 2.15 3.91 -1.32
N MET A 392 1.03 3.88 -0.59
CA MET A 392 0.55 2.68 0.10
C MET A 392 0.33 1.51 -0.87
N GLN A 393 -0.47 1.70 -1.92
CA GLN A 393 -0.72 0.69 -2.95
C GLN A 393 0.58 0.29 -3.67
N GLY A 394 1.49 1.24 -3.88
CA GLY A 394 2.81 1.00 -4.46
C GLY A 394 3.66 0.05 -3.63
N MET A 395 3.74 0.29 -2.32
CA MET A 395 4.48 -0.54 -1.36
C MET A 395 4.01 -1.98 -1.42
N PHE A 396 2.68 -2.18 -1.32
CA PHE A 396 2.04 -3.51 -1.34
C PHE A 396 1.94 -4.17 -2.72
N ARG A 397 2.65 -3.65 -3.73
CA ARG A 397 2.99 -4.43 -4.94
C ARG A 397 4.22 -5.31 -4.75
N ALA A 398 5.01 -5.10 -3.70
CA ALA A 398 6.12 -5.97 -3.33
C ALA A 398 5.65 -7.37 -2.95
N ASN A 399 6.59 -8.33 -2.92
CA ASN A 399 6.35 -9.70 -2.45
C ASN A 399 5.14 -10.39 -3.13
N GLY A 400 5.02 -10.24 -4.46
CA GLY A 400 3.91 -10.80 -5.23
C GLY A 400 2.55 -10.15 -4.96
N GLY A 401 2.51 -9.03 -4.25
CA GLY A 401 1.25 -8.35 -3.91
C GLY A 401 0.40 -9.08 -2.88
N CYS A 402 1.01 -9.94 -2.05
CA CYS A 402 0.27 -10.82 -1.15
C CYS A 402 -0.29 -10.12 0.11
N GLY A 403 -0.02 -8.82 0.25
CA GLY A 403 -0.47 -7.99 1.37
C GLY A 403 0.39 -8.05 2.63
N TYR A 404 1.51 -8.79 2.59
CA TYR A 404 2.51 -8.88 3.65
C TYR A 404 3.90 -8.62 3.07
N ILE A 405 4.66 -7.72 3.68
CA ILE A 405 6.04 -7.39 3.29
C ILE A 405 6.92 -7.50 4.52
N LYS A 406 7.94 -8.36 4.47
CA LYS A 406 8.90 -8.51 5.57
C LYS A 406 9.63 -7.19 5.78
N LYS A 407 9.69 -6.74 7.03
CA LYS A 407 10.44 -5.54 7.41
C LYS A 407 11.93 -5.74 7.09
N PRO A 408 12.63 -4.70 6.64
CA PRO A 408 14.07 -4.78 6.43
C PRO A 408 14.82 -5.05 7.73
N ASP A 409 15.96 -5.71 7.63
CA ASP A 409 16.79 -6.09 8.79
C ASP A 409 17.15 -4.91 9.70
N ILE A 410 17.26 -3.70 9.14
CA ILE A 410 17.53 -2.48 9.91
C ILE A 410 16.47 -2.22 11.00
N LEU A 411 15.22 -2.65 10.78
CA LEU A 411 14.11 -2.54 11.73
C LEU A 411 13.98 -3.75 12.66
N LEU A 412 14.70 -4.84 12.39
CA LEU A 412 14.57 -6.11 13.11
C LEU A 412 15.74 -6.41 14.05
N LYS A 413 16.88 -5.73 13.92
CA LYS A 413 18.07 -5.96 14.74
C LYS A 413 17.88 -5.48 16.20
N PRO A 414 17.93 -6.37 17.21
CA PRO A 414 17.74 -5.98 18.61
C PRO A 414 18.96 -5.26 19.21
N ASP A 415 20.17 -5.61 18.77
CA ASP A 415 21.43 -5.12 19.35
C ASP A 415 21.83 -3.72 18.87
N ALA A 416 21.29 -3.28 17.73
CA ALA A 416 21.56 -1.99 17.11
C ALA A 416 20.23 -1.37 16.65
N ILE A 417 19.56 -0.68 17.57
CA ILE A 417 18.26 -0.06 17.31
C ILE A 417 18.44 1.06 16.29
N PHE A 418 17.76 0.92 15.15
CA PHE A 418 17.69 1.94 14.13
C PHE A 418 17.08 3.24 14.65
N ASP A 419 17.67 4.35 14.25
CA ASP A 419 17.21 5.69 14.52
C ASP A 419 16.81 6.34 13.18
N PRO A 420 15.50 6.44 12.88
CA PRO A 420 15.01 6.99 11.62
C PRO A 420 15.47 8.43 11.33
N GLU A 421 15.80 9.19 12.38
CA GLU A 421 16.22 10.59 12.30
C GLU A 421 17.75 10.73 12.21
N ALA A 422 18.51 9.67 12.45
CA ALA A 422 19.96 9.74 12.36
C ALA A 422 20.42 9.84 10.90
N PRO A 423 21.40 10.70 10.59
CA PRO A 423 21.96 10.76 9.25
C PRO A 423 22.66 9.44 8.92
N LEU A 424 22.25 8.83 7.81
CA LEU A 424 22.85 7.60 7.30
C LEU A 424 23.67 7.88 6.02
N PRO A 425 24.75 7.10 5.78
CA PRO A 425 25.47 7.19 4.52
C PRO A 425 24.60 6.68 3.35
N VAL A 426 24.88 7.18 2.15
CA VAL A 426 24.27 6.65 0.93
C VAL A 426 24.68 5.19 0.75
N LYS A 427 23.68 4.31 0.64
CA LYS A 427 23.87 2.87 0.44
C LYS A 427 23.95 2.50 -1.03
N THR A 428 23.18 3.17 -1.88
CA THR A 428 23.15 2.97 -3.34
C THR A 428 22.59 4.21 -4.01
N THR A 429 22.87 4.40 -5.30
CA THR A 429 22.21 5.44 -6.10
C THR A 429 21.34 4.79 -7.17
N LEU A 430 20.06 5.17 -7.22
CA LEU A 430 19.16 4.78 -8.31
C LEU A 430 19.25 5.82 -9.42
N ARG A 431 19.67 5.40 -10.60
CA ARG A 431 19.59 6.18 -11.84
C ARG A 431 18.37 5.77 -12.64
N VAL A 432 17.57 6.76 -13.04
CA VAL A 432 16.33 6.59 -13.80
C VAL A 432 16.41 7.42 -15.07
N THR A 433 16.37 6.77 -16.23
CA THR A 433 16.19 7.45 -17.52
C THR A 433 14.73 7.34 -17.96
N ILE A 434 14.06 8.45 -18.21
CA ILE A 434 12.73 8.47 -18.82
C ILE A 434 12.91 8.69 -20.32
N TYR A 435 12.80 7.63 -21.11
CA TYR A 435 12.92 7.73 -22.57
C TYR A 435 11.68 8.39 -23.15
N MET A 436 10.54 7.74 -23.01
CA MET A 436 9.31 8.16 -23.67
C MET A 436 8.06 7.61 -22.99
N GLY A 437 6.91 8.12 -23.38
CA GLY A 437 5.59 7.60 -23.01
C GLY A 437 4.69 7.37 -24.22
N GLU A 438 3.79 6.40 -24.11
CA GLU A 438 2.76 6.16 -25.11
C GLU A 438 1.47 5.61 -24.49
N GLY A 439 0.39 5.57 -25.28
CA GLY A 439 -0.85 4.87 -24.95
C GLY A 439 -2.02 5.75 -24.54
N TRP A 440 -1.79 7.02 -24.19
CA TRP A 440 -2.87 7.94 -23.81
C TRP A 440 -3.95 8.09 -24.88
N TYR A 441 -3.54 8.15 -26.15
CA TYR A 441 -4.46 8.27 -27.28
C TYR A 441 -5.45 7.11 -27.41
N TYR A 442 -5.12 5.93 -26.87
CA TYR A 442 -6.00 4.75 -26.92
C TYR A 442 -6.97 4.69 -25.74
N ASP A 443 -6.56 5.24 -24.60
CA ASP A 443 -7.33 5.16 -23.35
C ASP A 443 -8.22 6.39 -23.14
N PHE A 444 -7.85 7.54 -23.73
CA PHE A 444 -8.53 8.82 -23.52
C PHE A 444 -9.07 9.40 -24.84
N PRO A 445 -10.22 10.10 -24.81
CA PRO A 445 -10.68 10.89 -25.95
C PRO A 445 -9.61 11.90 -26.42
N HIS A 446 -9.55 12.15 -27.72
CA HIS A 446 -8.57 13.07 -28.32
C HIS A 446 -8.65 14.53 -27.84
N THR A 447 -9.69 14.91 -27.09
CA THR A 447 -9.88 16.24 -26.47
C THR A 447 -9.92 16.18 -24.94
N HIS A 448 -9.42 15.10 -24.35
CA HIS A 448 -9.50 14.88 -22.91
C HIS A 448 -8.62 15.86 -22.12
N PHE A 449 -7.37 16.03 -22.55
CA PHE A 449 -6.39 16.89 -21.90
C PHE A 449 -6.47 18.32 -22.44
N ASP A 450 -6.35 18.51 -23.75
CA ASP A 450 -6.61 19.81 -24.38
C ASP A 450 -7.72 19.68 -25.44
N ARG A 451 -8.68 20.61 -25.35
CA ARG A 451 -9.82 20.73 -26.27
C ARG A 451 -9.41 21.16 -27.68
N TYR A 452 -8.30 21.87 -27.82
CA TYR A 452 -7.91 22.57 -29.04
C TYR A 452 -6.56 22.11 -29.62
N SER A 453 -5.83 21.28 -28.89
CA SER A 453 -4.58 20.71 -29.34
C SER A 453 -4.25 19.36 -28.67
N PRO A 454 -3.23 18.62 -29.13
CA PRO A 454 -2.69 17.48 -28.40
C PRO A 454 -2.10 17.91 -27.04
N PRO A 455 -1.85 16.96 -26.11
CA PRO A 455 -1.41 17.28 -24.76
C PRO A 455 0.04 17.77 -24.68
N ASP A 456 0.29 18.61 -23.68
CA ASP A 456 1.60 19.14 -23.30
C ASP A 456 2.19 18.37 -22.11
N PHE A 457 2.71 17.17 -22.35
CA PHE A 457 3.11 16.28 -21.26
C PHE A 457 4.48 16.59 -20.65
N TYR A 458 4.57 16.44 -19.33
CA TYR A 458 5.82 16.35 -18.58
C TYR A 458 5.74 15.26 -17.49
N THR A 459 6.90 14.73 -17.10
CA THR A 459 6.99 13.66 -16.09
C THR A 459 7.70 14.16 -14.83
N LYS A 460 7.07 13.96 -13.67
CA LYS A 460 7.69 14.09 -12.34
C LYS A 460 8.24 12.73 -11.92
N VAL A 461 9.51 12.67 -11.52
CA VAL A 461 10.20 11.46 -11.06
C VAL A 461 10.84 11.73 -9.71
N GLY A 462 10.59 10.88 -8.72
CA GLY A 462 11.09 11.12 -7.38
C GLY A 462 11.00 9.91 -6.46
N ILE A 463 11.45 10.11 -5.23
CA ILE A 463 11.50 9.07 -4.21
C ILE A 463 10.55 9.44 -3.06
N ALA A 464 9.74 8.47 -2.63
CA ALA A 464 9.15 8.49 -1.30
C ALA A 464 9.92 7.50 -0.43
N GLY A 465 10.56 7.98 0.63
CA GLY A 465 11.24 7.15 1.61
C GLY A 465 11.43 7.93 2.90
N VAL A 466 12.51 7.62 3.62
CA VAL A 466 12.98 8.42 4.76
C VAL A 466 13.22 9.88 4.35
N PRO A 467 13.16 10.85 5.29
CA PRO A 467 13.30 12.27 4.98
C PRO A 467 14.53 12.62 4.13
N ALA A 468 15.67 11.95 4.38
CA ALA A 468 16.92 12.16 3.63
C ALA A 468 16.85 11.76 2.15
N ASP A 469 16.00 10.78 1.80
CA ASP A 469 15.90 10.25 0.43
C ASP A 469 14.79 10.95 -0.37
N LYS A 470 13.90 11.71 0.28
CA LYS A 470 12.71 12.29 -0.32
C LYS A 470 13.05 13.46 -1.24
N VAL A 471 12.91 13.24 -2.55
CA VAL A 471 13.10 14.28 -3.58
C VAL A 471 12.16 14.05 -4.76
N MET A 472 11.78 15.12 -5.46
CA MET A 472 11.01 15.07 -6.70
C MET A 472 11.65 15.98 -7.74
N LYS A 473 11.93 15.44 -8.92
CA LYS A 473 12.48 16.14 -10.10
C LYS A 473 11.45 16.08 -11.22
N LYS A 474 11.59 16.91 -12.26
CA LYS A 474 10.70 16.87 -13.44
C LYS A 474 11.48 16.97 -14.73
N THR A 475 10.94 16.36 -15.78
CA THR A 475 11.39 16.58 -17.16
C THR A 475 10.97 17.96 -17.65
N LYS A 476 11.45 18.33 -18.83
CA LYS A 476 10.85 19.39 -19.65
C LYS A 476 9.44 19.00 -20.07
N THR A 477 8.63 20.01 -20.32
CA THR A 477 7.33 19.88 -20.98
C THR A 477 7.53 19.73 -22.48
N LEU A 478 6.84 18.77 -23.09
CA LEU A 478 6.83 18.56 -24.53
C LEU A 478 5.45 18.90 -25.06
N GLU A 479 5.38 19.97 -25.85
CA GLU A 479 4.13 20.53 -26.33
C GLU A 479 3.53 19.73 -27.50
N ASP A 480 2.20 19.73 -27.61
CA ASP A 480 1.42 19.22 -28.73
C ASP A 480 1.74 17.74 -29.11
N ASN A 481 1.98 16.85 -28.13
CA ASN A 481 2.45 15.49 -28.41
C ASN A 481 1.84 14.36 -27.55
N TRP A 482 1.09 13.45 -28.19
CA TRP A 482 0.54 12.23 -27.58
C TRP A 482 1.58 11.13 -27.28
N ILE A 483 2.80 11.23 -27.83
CA ILE A 483 3.89 10.26 -27.71
C ILE A 483 5.18 11.03 -27.34
N PRO A 484 5.26 11.58 -26.12
CA PRO A 484 6.42 12.36 -25.67
C PRO A 484 7.68 11.49 -25.57
N SER A 485 8.81 11.99 -26.08
CA SER A 485 10.16 11.42 -25.92
C SER A 485 11.03 12.44 -25.21
N TRP A 486 11.25 12.24 -23.91
CA TRP A 486 11.99 13.17 -23.06
C TRP A 486 13.50 12.88 -23.08
N ASP A 487 13.88 11.61 -23.05
CA ASP A 487 15.28 11.16 -22.99
C ASP A 487 16.09 11.85 -21.86
N GLU A 488 15.48 11.99 -20.68
CA GLU A 488 16.07 12.66 -19.51
C GLU A 488 16.47 11.69 -18.41
N VAL A 489 17.61 11.97 -17.76
CA VAL A 489 18.24 11.13 -16.73
C VAL A 489 18.17 11.80 -15.36
N PHE A 490 17.81 11.03 -14.34
CA PHE A 490 17.74 11.46 -12.95
C PHE A 490 18.50 10.49 -12.06
N GLU A 491 19.28 11.02 -11.11
CA GLU A 491 19.97 10.22 -10.09
C GLU A 491 19.42 10.53 -8.69
N PHE A 492 19.26 9.47 -7.91
CA PHE A 492 18.69 9.50 -6.57
C PHE A 492 19.59 8.71 -5.61
N PRO A 493 20.46 9.36 -4.83
CA PRO A 493 21.18 8.69 -3.75
C PRO A 493 20.21 8.26 -2.65
N LEU A 494 20.33 7.02 -2.19
CA LEU A 494 19.43 6.40 -1.22
C LEU A 494 20.20 5.95 0.02
N THR A 495 19.76 6.41 1.18
CA THR A 495 20.29 6.02 2.48
C THR A 495 19.59 4.78 3.03
N VAL A 496 18.28 4.64 2.77
CA VAL A 496 17.47 3.48 3.19
C VAL A 496 16.63 2.96 2.01
N PRO A 497 17.27 2.37 0.97
CA PRO A 497 16.58 1.92 -0.23
C PRO A 497 15.47 0.89 0.03
N GLU A 498 15.54 0.14 1.13
CA GLU A 498 14.54 -0.88 1.50
C GLU A 498 13.19 -0.31 1.91
N LEU A 499 13.14 0.97 2.32
CA LEU A 499 11.91 1.68 2.67
C LEU A 499 11.53 2.72 1.60
N ALA A 500 12.28 2.79 0.51
CA ALA A 500 12.10 3.78 -0.54
C ALA A 500 11.26 3.24 -1.70
N LEU A 501 10.45 4.13 -2.27
CA LEU A 501 9.61 3.89 -3.43
C LEU A 501 9.94 4.89 -4.52
N LEU A 502 10.15 4.38 -5.73
CA LEU A 502 10.18 5.19 -6.95
C LEU A 502 8.76 5.64 -7.29
N ARG A 503 8.57 6.95 -7.42
CA ARG A 503 7.32 7.59 -7.80
C ARG A 503 7.49 8.27 -9.14
N ILE A 504 6.59 7.97 -10.07
CA ILE A 504 6.52 8.61 -11.37
C ILE A 504 5.10 9.12 -11.57
N GLU A 505 4.97 10.38 -11.97
CA GLU A 505 3.68 11.02 -12.28
C GLU A 505 3.81 11.74 -13.62
N VAL A 506 2.86 11.54 -14.52
CA VAL A 506 2.77 12.31 -15.77
C VAL A 506 1.63 13.30 -15.62
N HIS A 507 1.90 14.54 -16.00
CA HIS A 507 0.95 15.64 -15.95
C HIS A 507 0.93 16.30 -17.33
N GLU A 508 -0.23 16.83 -17.71
CA GLU A 508 -0.36 17.74 -18.82
C GLU A 508 -0.32 19.17 -18.29
N TYR A 509 0.44 20.03 -18.95
CA TYR A 509 0.66 21.40 -18.52
C TYR A 509 -0.44 22.32 -19.07
N ASP A 510 -1.20 22.95 -18.16
CA ASP A 510 -2.18 23.99 -18.51
C ASP A 510 -1.67 25.36 -18.03
N MET A 511 -1.63 26.35 -18.93
CA MET A 511 -1.19 27.72 -18.62
C MET A 511 -2.15 28.49 -17.70
N SER A 512 -3.43 28.09 -17.66
CA SER A 512 -4.52 28.83 -17.01
C SER A 512 -5.27 28.05 -15.94
N GLU A 513 -5.11 26.73 -15.90
CA GLU A 513 -5.76 25.85 -14.92
C GLU A 513 -4.73 25.02 -14.14
N LYS A 514 -5.21 24.12 -13.30
CA LYS A 514 -4.36 23.14 -12.64
C LYS A 514 -4.02 22.06 -13.66
N ASP A 515 -2.73 21.78 -13.84
CA ASP A 515 -2.23 20.67 -14.66
C ASP A 515 -3.09 19.40 -14.56
N ASP A 516 -3.51 18.91 -15.72
CA ASP A 516 -4.33 17.71 -15.83
C ASP A 516 -3.51 16.44 -15.53
N PHE A 517 -4.14 15.48 -14.87
CA PHE A 517 -3.47 14.26 -14.44
C PHE A 517 -3.37 13.23 -15.57
N GLY A 518 -2.15 12.96 -16.02
CA GLY A 518 -1.86 11.98 -17.08
C GLY A 518 -1.65 10.54 -16.58
N GLY A 519 -1.38 10.34 -15.29
CA GLY A 519 -1.19 9.01 -14.71
C GLY A 519 -0.03 8.94 -13.72
N GLN A 520 -0.03 7.91 -12.86
CA GLN A 520 1.04 7.70 -11.88
C GLN A 520 1.45 6.24 -11.73
N THR A 521 2.62 6.01 -11.16
CA THR A 521 2.99 4.74 -10.57
C THR A 521 3.86 4.95 -9.33
N CYS A 522 3.72 4.05 -8.36
CA CYS A 522 4.61 3.92 -7.22
C CYS A 522 5.13 2.48 -7.17
N MET A 523 6.44 2.30 -7.01
CA MET A 523 7.11 1.00 -7.06
C MET A 523 8.18 0.91 -5.97
N PRO A 524 8.23 -0.19 -5.19
CA PRO A 524 9.23 -0.37 -4.14
C PRO A 524 10.60 -0.59 -4.78
N ILE A 525 11.61 0.20 -4.35
CA ILE A 525 12.94 0.20 -4.97
C ILE A 525 13.61 -1.17 -4.84
N SER A 526 13.42 -1.85 -3.71
CA SER A 526 13.94 -3.20 -3.45
C SER A 526 13.46 -4.27 -4.43
N GLU A 527 12.35 -4.06 -5.14
CA GLU A 527 11.76 -5.01 -6.09
C GLU A 527 11.99 -4.61 -7.56
N LEU A 528 12.72 -3.51 -7.82
CA LEU A 528 12.98 -3.03 -9.16
C LEU A 528 13.99 -3.91 -9.89
N ARG A 529 13.62 -4.31 -11.11
CA ARG A 529 14.53 -4.91 -12.09
C ARG A 529 15.26 -3.80 -12.83
N GLN A 530 16.58 -3.93 -12.92
CA GLN A 530 17.42 -3.03 -13.70
C GLN A 530 17.19 -3.18 -15.22
N GLY A 531 17.74 -2.27 -16.01
CA GLY A 531 17.66 -2.26 -17.47
C GLY A 531 16.48 -1.46 -18.01
N ILE A 532 16.15 -1.69 -19.28
CA ILE A 532 15.11 -0.93 -20.00
C ILE A 532 13.76 -1.61 -19.78
N ARG A 533 12.83 -0.96 -19.07
CA ARG A 533 11.56 -1.52 -18.59
C ARG A 533 10.35 -0.73 -19.06
N ALA A 534 9.23 -1.42 -19.23
CA ALA A 534 7.94 -0.80 -19.52
C ALA A 534 7.12 -0.62 -18.24
N VAL A 535 6.93 0.63 -17.85
CA VAL A 535 6.21 1.01 -16.64
C VAL A 535 4.77 1.37 -17.02
N SER A 536 3.80 0.52 -16.67
CA SER A 536 2.39 0.87 -16.79
C SER A 536 1.99 1.93 -15.77
N LEU A 537 1.24 2.93 -16.24
CA LEU A 537 0.66 3.97 -15.38
C LEU A 537 -0.72 3.57 -14.87
N ARG A 538 -1.15 4.30 -13.84
CA ARG A 538 -2.43 4.15 -13.15
C ARG A 538 -3.14 5.50 -13.11
N ASN A 539 -4.47 5.47 -13.11
CA ASN A 539 -5.29 6.66 -12.94
C ASN A 539 -5.27 7.16 -11.47
N GLU A 540 -6.05 8.20 -11.17
CA GLU A 540 -6.12 8.80 -9.83
C GLU A 540 -6.60 7.83 -8.74
N ASP A 541 -7.44 6.85 -9.11
CA ASP A 541 -7.94 5.78 -8.21
C ASP A 541 -6.91 4.67 -7.97
N GLY A 542 -5.76 4.72 -8.66
CA GLY A 542 -4.76 3.65 -8.63
C GLY A 542 -5.09 2.46 -9.54
N VAL A 543 -6.12 2.55 -10.38
CA VAL A 543 -6.47 1.53 -11.38
C VAL A 543 -5.49 1.61 -12.55
N LYS A 544 -4.96 0.46 -12.97
CA LYS A 544 -4.01 0.36 -14.08
C LYS A 544 -4.65 0.81 -15.39
N CYS A 545 -4.02 1.77 -16.08
CA CYS A 545 -4.40 2.17 -17.42
C CYS A 545 -4.21 1.00 -18.40
N ARG A 546 -5.05 0.89 -19.43
CA ARG A 546 -5.06 -0.25 -20.34
C ARG A 546 -3.84 -0.21 -21.27
N SER A 547 -3.55 0.97 -21.80
CA SER A 547 -2.54 1.16 -22.83
C SER A 547 -1.39 2.06 -22.38
N VAL A 548 -1.61 2.94 -21.40
CA VAL A 548 -0.62 3.95 -21.00
C VAL A 548 0.62 3.33 -20.33
N LYS A 549 1.79 3.60 -20.92
CA LYS A 549 3.09 3.12 -20.44
C LYS A 549 4.20 4.13 -20.66
N LEU A 550 5.20 4.09 -19.80
CA LEU A 550 6.49 4.73 -19.98
C LEU A 550 7.56 3.69 -20.30
N LEU A 551 8.49 4.02 -21.20
CA LEU A 551 9.73 3.28 -21.36
C LEU A 551 10.80 3.97 -20.54
N VAL A 552 11.38 3.25 -19.59
CA VAL A 552 12.37 3.78 -18.65
C VAL A 552 13.60 2.90 -18.59
N ARG A 553 14.75 3.45 -18.22
CA ARG A 553 15.91 2.66 -17.78
C ARG A 553 16.08 2.81 -16.28
N LEU A 554 16.28 1.70 -15.58
CA LEU A 554 16.54 1.65 -14.14
C LEU A 554 17.91 1.05 -13.89
N GLU A 555 18.77 1.73 -13.14
CA GLU A 555 20.13 1.26 -12.86
C GLU A 555 20.51 1.59 -11.42
N PHE A 556 21.09 0.63 -10.72
CA PHE A 556 21.73 0.86 -9.44
C PHE A 556 23.23 1.09 -9.68
N VAL A 557 23.72 2.27 -9.28
CA VAL A 557 25.10 2.73 -9.43
C VAL A 557 25.84 2.82 -8.10
#